data_AF-A0A7C1TVX9-F1
#
_entry.id   AF-A0A7C1TVX9-F1
#
_cell.length_a   1.000
_cell.length_b   1.000
_cell.length_c   1.000
_cell.angle_alpha   90.00
_cell.angle_beta   90.00
_cell.angle_gamma   90.00
#
_symmetry.space_group_name_H-M   'P 1'
#
loop_
_entity.id
_entity.type
_entity.pdbx_description
1 polymer ?
#
loop_
_entity_poly.entity_id
_entity_poly.type
_entity_poly.pdbx_seq_one_letter_code
_entity_poly.pdbx_strand_id
1 'polypeptide(L)'
;RYIEGETKRKVTFEYVMLDGVNDSPAQARALVKLLKSIPAKVNLIPFNSFPGSEYRVSTQETINRFRDILVKAGLITITRRTRGEDIDAACGQLAGKVTDRSKRKLKHVKEVPITWVI
;
A
#
# COMPACT_ATOMS: atom_id res chain seq x y z
N ARG A 1 28.89 -16.27 -3.33
CA ARG A 1 29.23 -16.11 -4.77
C ARG A 1 27.90 -16.10 -5.51
N TYR A 2 27.38 -14.93 -5.91
CA TYR A 2 26.06 -14.80 -6.54
C TYR A 2 26.22 -14.34 -8.00
N ILE A 3 26.00 -15.33 -8.87
CA ILE A 3 25.67 -15.35 -10.30
C ILE A 3 25.93 -14.03 -11.06
N GLU A 4 27.08 -13.99 -11.74
CA GLU A 4 27.33 -13.18 -12.94
C GLU A 4 26.34 -13.61 -14.03
N GLY A 5 25.50 -12.68 -14.54
CA GLY A 5 24.80 -12.92 -15.80
C GLY A 5 23.44 -12.26 -16.02
N GLU A 6 22.72 -11.81 -14.98
CA GLU A 6 21.43 -11.12 -15.19
C GLU A 6 21.56 -9.60 -14.98
N THR A 7 21.46 -8.90 -16.09
CA THR A 7 21.42 -7.44 -16.22
C THR A 7 20.49 -6.79 -15.19
N LYS A 8 21.08 -6.11 -14.18
CA LYS A 8 20.48 -5.04 -13.35
C LYS A 8 18.95 -5.11 -13.16
N ARG A 9 18.40 -6.22 -12.64
CA ARG A 9 16.97 -6.31 -12.32
C ARG A 9 16.63 -5.28 -11.24
N LYS A 10 15.74 -4.33 -11.57
CA LYS A 10 15.28 -3.32 -10.60
C LYS A 10 14.16 -3.90 -9.75
N VAL A 11 14.27 -3.77 -8.44
CA VAL A 11 13.20 -4.14 -7.50
C VAL A 11 12.09 -3.10 -7.63
N THR A 12 10.84 -3.56 -7.73
CA THR A 12 9.68 -2.68 -7.75
C THR A 12 9.09 -2.59 -6.35
N PHE A 13 9.04 -1.39 -5.79
CA PHE A 13 8.40 -1.09 -4.52
C PHE A 13 7.00 -0.53 -4.77
N GLU A 14 6.00 -1.12 -4.14
CA GLU A 14 4.66 -0.56 -4.12
C GLU A 14 4.51 0.34 -2.88
N TYR A 15 4.00 1.56 -3.10
CA TYR A 15 3.81 2.55 -2.05
C TYR A 15 2.37 3.07 -2.11
N VAL A 16 1.57 2.70 -1.12
CA VAL A 16 0.17 3.14 -1.01
C VAL A 16 0.14 4.58 -0.51
N MET A 17 -0.61 5.44 -1.17
CA MET A 17 -0.74 6.86 -0.84
C MET A 17 -1.94 7.10 0.09
N LEU A 18 -1.64 7.33 1.36
CA LEU A 18 -2.61 7.56 2.42
C LEU A 18 -2.56 9.02 2.89
N ASP A 19 -3.71 9.70 2.77
CA ASP A 19 -3.89 11.12 3.11
C ASP A 19 -3.43 11.43 4.53
N GLY A 20 -2.41 12.28 4.67
CA GLY A 20 -1.90 12.76 5.96
C GLY A 20 -1.15 11.73 6.80
N VAL A 21 -1.00 10.49 6.31
CA VAL A 21 -0.31 9.41 7.05
C VAL A 21 1.09 9.20 6.51
N ASN A 22 1.22 9.01 5.19
CA ASN A 22 2.49 8.63 4.57
C ASN A 22 2.82 9.41 3.28
N ASP A 23 2.15 10.52 3.02
CA ASP A 23 2.20 11.26 1.77
C ASP A 23 2.90 12.63 1.86
N SER A 24 3.58 12.89 2.98
CA SER A 24 4.28 14.16 3.17
C SER A 24 5.56 14.26 2.31
N PRO A 25 5.99 15.48 1.94
CA PRO A 25 7.28 15.70 1.26
C PRO A 25 8.49 15.18 2.05
N ALA A 26 8.41 15.17 3.38
CA ALA A 26 9.47 14.63 4.24
C ALA A 26 9.60 13.12 4.08
N GLN A 27 8.47 12.40 4.01
CA GLN A 27 8.45 10.96 3.78
C GLN A 27 8.96 10.59 2.37
N ALA A 28 8.64 11.39 1.34
CA ALA A 28 9.22 11.21 0.01
C ALA A 28 10.76 11.27 0.03
N ARG A 29 11.32 12.27 0.73
CA ARG A 29 12.79 12.41 0.88
C ARG A 29 13.40 11.27 1.70
N ALA A 30 12.70 10.80 2.73
CA ALA A 30 13.14 9.65 3.51
C ALA A 30 13.17 8.37 2.65
N LEU A 31 12.15 8.17 1.80
CA LEU A 31 12.10 7.04 0.86
C LEU A 31 13.25 7.08 -0.16
N VAL A 32 13.56 8.27 -0.70
CA VAL A 32 14.75 8.45 -1.57
C VAL A 32 16.02 8.01 -0.86
N LYS A 33 16.22 8.45 0.40
CA LYS A 33 17.41 8.09 1.18
C LYS A 33 17.49 6.57 1.41
N LEU A 34 16.35 5.94 1.70
CA LEU A 34 16.26 4.50 1.94
C LEU A 34 16.62 3.69 0.68
N LEU A 35 16.18 4.15 -0.49
CA LEU A 35 16.36 3.42 -1.75
C LEU A 35 17.65 3.76 -2.50
N LYS A 36 18.49 4.65 -1.95
CA LYS A 36 19.67 5.20 -2.65
C LYS A 36 20.65 4.14 -3.20
N SER A 37 20.82 3.02 -2.49
CA SER A 37 21.75 1.94 -2.88
C SER A 37 21.08 0.78 -3.61
N ILE A 38 19.76 0.85 -3.84
CA ILE A 38 18.98 -0.23 -4.43
C ILE A 38 18.55 0.19 -5.84
N PRO A 39 18.86 -0.60 -6.88
CA PRO A 39 18.24 -0.41 -8.19
C PRO A 39 16.72 -0.57 -8.07
N ALA A 40 16.00 0.55 -7.96
CA ALA A 40 14.60 0.55 -7.58
C ALA A 40 13.69 1.22 -8.63
N LYS A 41 12.46 0.74 -8.68
CA LYS A 41 11.31 1.39 -9.29
C LYS A 41 10.24 1.53 -8.21
N VAL A 42 9.58 2.68 -8.13
CA VAL A 42 8.50 2.93 -7.18
C VAL A 42 7.17 3.04 -7.92
N ASN A 43 6.18 2.27 -7.50
CA ASN A 43 4.81 2.38 -7.96
C ASN A 43 3.97 3.04 -6.87
N LEU A 44 3.56 4.28 -7.08
CA LEU A 44 2.61 4.96 -6.20
C LEU A 44 1.20 4.44 -6.51
N ILE A 45 0.48 3.99 -5.47
CA ILE A 45 -0.85 3.41 -5.58
C ILE A 45 -1.80 4.30 -4.78
N PRO A 46 -2.72 5.03 -5.43
CA PRO A 46 -3.80 5.71 -4.72
C PRO A 46 -4.59 4.69 -3.90
N PHE A 47 -4.84 4.99 -2.63
CA PHE A 47 -5.59 4.10 -1.75
C PHE A 47 -7.03 3.93 -2.23
N ASN A 48 -7.54 2.69 -2.19
CA ASN A 48 -8.93 2.39 -2.51
C ASN A 48 -9.74 2.31 -1.20
N SER A 49 -10.53 3.34 -0.93
CA SER A 49 -11.34 3.42 0.29
C SER A 49 -12.45 2.36 0.30
N PHE A 50 -12.76 1.82 1.49
CA PHE A 50 -13.87 0.87 1.70
C PHE A 50 -14.64 1.22 2.98
N PRO A 51 -15.93 0.80 3.11
CA PRO A 51 -16.72 1.09 4.30
C PRO A 51 -16.04 0.61 5.58
N GLY A 52 -15.85 1.53 6.54
CA GLY A 52 -15.16 1.27 7.80
C GLY A 52 -13.64 1.50 7.78
N SER A 53 -13.07 1.94 6.65
CA SER A 53 -11.67 2.41 6.61
C SER A 53 -11.54 3.78 7.28
N GLU A 54 -10.60 3.91 8.21
CA GLU A 54 -10.21 5.20 8.80
C GLU A 54 -9.28 6.01 7.89
N TYR A 55 -8.72 5.37 6.87
CA TYR A 55 -7.80 6.00 5.93
C TYR A 55 -8.53 6.57 4.71
N ARG A 56 -7.95 7.65 4.17
CA ARG A 56 -8.38 8.29 2.92
C ARG A 56 -7.26 8.26 1.88
N VAL A 57 -7.66 8.40 0.63
CA VAL A 57 -6.73 8.56 -0.49
C VAL A 57 -6.12 9.97 -0.49
N SER A 58 -4.80 10.05 -0.70
CA SER A 58 -4.12 11.33 -0.89
C SER A 58 -4.66 12.08 -2.12
N THR A 59 -4.71 13.41 -2.06
CA THR A 59 -5.13 14.23 -3.21
C THR A 59 -4.18 14.07 -4.41
N GLN A 60 -4.70 14.25 -5.62
CA GLN A 60 -3.90 14.14 -6.85
C GLN A 60 -2.69 15.10 -6.83
N GLU A 61 -2.84 16.30 -6.29
CA GLU A 61 -1.75 17.26 -6.14
C GLU A 61 -0.65 16.71 -5.21
N THR A 62 -1.04 16.12 -4.08
CA THR A 62 -0.09 15.53 -3.12
C THR A 62 0.65 14.34 -3.73
N ILE A 63 -0.06 13.48 -4.46
CA ILE A 63 0.53 12.34 -5.18
C ILE A 63 1.52 12.84 -6.24
N ASN A 64 1.16 13.86 -7.02
CA ASN A 64 2.03 14.46 -8.02
C ASN A 64 3.29 15.06 -7.38
N ARG A 65 3.13 15.82 -6.29
CA ARG A 65 4.25 16.41 -5.54
C ARG A 65 5.19 15.34 -4.98
N PHE A 66 4.64 14.28 -4.39
CA PHE A 66 5.41 13.14 -3.88
C PHE A 66 6.19 12.46 -5.01
N ARG A 67 5.52 12.17 -6.12
CA ARG A 67 6.12 11.61 -7.33
C ARG A 67 7.27 12.47 -7.85
N ASP A 68 7.06 13.78 -7.95
CA ASP A 68 8.05 14.70 -8.50
C ASP A 68 9.31 14.77 -7.64
N ILE A 69 9.19 14.63 -6.31
CA ILE A 69 10.35 14.52 -5.41
C ILE A 69 11.15 13.25 -5.72
N LEU A 70 10.48 12.11 -5.88
CA LEU A 70 11.14 10.84 -6.20
C LEU A 70 11.85 10.88 -7.57
N VAL A 71 11.15 11.41 -8.59
CA VAL A 71 11.68 11.54 -9.95
C VAL A 71 12.87 12.49 -10.00
N LYS A 72 12.80 13.64 -9.33
CA LYS A 72 13.94 14.59 -9.23
C LYS A 72 15.16 13.98 -8.56
N ALA A 73 14.96 12.99 -7.69
CA ALA A 73 16.05 12.24 -7.07
C ALA A 73 16.57 11.06 -7.92
N GLY A 74 16.06 10.87 -9.14
CA GLY A 74 16.50 9.83 -10.07
C GLY A 74 15.80 8.47 -9.90
N LEU A 75 14.76 8.36 -9.07
CA LEU A 75 13.97 7.14 -8.95
C LEU A 75 12.94 7.04 -10.08
N ILE A 76 12.89 5.88 -10.73
CA ILE A 76 11.82 5.59 -11.69
C ILE A 76 10.52 5.44 -10.90
N THR A 77 9.59 6.37 -11.08
CA THR A 77 8.34 6.40 -10.34
C THR A 77 7.15 6.40 -11.28
N ILE A 78 6.19 5.50 -11.05
CA ILE A 78 4.92 5.43 -11.79
C ILE A 78 3.78 5.57 -10.81
N THR A 79 2.82 6.43 -11.10
CA THR A 79 1.54 6.46 -10.38
C THR A 79 0.56 5.54 -11.10
N ARG A 80 0.00 4.56 -10.39
CA ARG A 80 -1.09 3.75 -10.95
C ARG A 80 -2.31 4.64 -11.14
N ARG A 81 -2.84 4.66 -12.36
CA ARG A 81 -4.15 5.25 -12.64
C ARG A 81 -5.21 4.27 -12.17
N THR A 82 -6.11 4.73 -11.32
CA THR A 82 -7.44 4.15 -11.16
C THR A 82 -8.12 4.29 -12.52
N ARG A 83 -8.38 3.18 -13.21
CA ARG A 83 -9.13 3.22 -14.47
C ARG A 83 -10.52 3.78 -14.14
N GLY A 84 -10.84 4.98 -14.62
CA GLY A 84 -12.21 5.51 -14.63
C GLY A 84 -12.50 6.82 -13.88
N GLU A 85 -11.50 7.57 -13.40
CA GLU A 85 -11.75 8.89 -12.76
C GLU A 85 -11.49 10.09 -13.69
N ASP A 86 -10.75 9.92 -14.80
CA ASP A 86 -10.54 10.99 -15.79
C ASP A 86 -11.64 11.03 -16.88
N ILE A 87 -12.56 10.06 -16.88
CA ILE A 87 -13.73 9.90 -17.76
C ILE A 87 -14.68 8.95 -17.01
N ASP A 88 -15.90 9.39 -16.68
CA ASP A 88 -16.97 8.70 -15.93
C ASP A 88 -17.16 7.20 -16.26
N ALA A 89 -16.22 6.35 -15.84
CA ALA A 89 -16.17 4.95 -16.22
C ALA A 89 -15.48 4.09 -15.14
N ALA A 90 -15.59 4.49 -13.86
CA ALA A 90 -15.07 3.71 -12.75
C ALA A 90 -15.83 2.37 -12.62
N CYS A 91 -15.12 1.28 -12.86
CA CYS A 91 -15.58 -0.08 -12.63
C CYS A 91 -15.08 -0.56 -11.25
N GLY A 92 -16.00 -0.84 -10.33
CA GLY A 92 -15.71 -1.20 -8.94
C GLY A 92 -16.75 -2.14 -8.30
N GLN A 93 -17.39 -3.03 -9.07
CA GLN A 93 -18.48 -3.89 -8.58
C GLN A 93 -18.21 -5.40 -8.52
N LEU A 94 -16.97 -5.86 -8.67
CA LEU A 94 -16.66 -7.27 -8.40
C LEU A 94 -16.25 -7.51 -6.93
N ALA A 95 -17.01 -6.91 -6.01
CA ALA A 95 -17.20 -7.51 -4.69
C ALA A 95 -18.24 -8.63 -4.84
N GLY A 96 -17.84 -9.75 -5.45
CA GLY A 96 -18.61 -10.98 -5.33
C GLY A 96 -18.82 -11.25 -3.84
N LYS A 97 -20.06 -11.56 -3.43
CA LYS A 97 -20.40 -11.92 -2.04
C LYS A 97 -19.51 -13.09 -1.58
N VAL A 98 -18.34 -12.79 -1.02
CA VAL A 98 -17.54 -13.79 -0.33
C VAL A 98 -18.23 -13.97 1.02
N THR A 99 -18.99 -15.05 1.14
CA THR A 99 -19.38 -15.55 2.45
C THR A 99 -18.10 -16.00 3.15
N ASP A 100 -17.59 -15.15 4.04
CA ASP A 100 -16.51 -15.49 4.95
C ASP A 100 -16.91 -16.74 5.75
N ARG A 101 -16.26 -17.88 5.46
CA ARG A 101 -16.42 -19.12 6.22
C ARG A 101 -15.38 -19.24 7.36
N SER A 102 -14.75 -18.15 7.76
CA SER A 102 -13.63 -18.14 8.72
C SER A 102 -14.08 -18.21 10.18
N LYS A 103 -15.39 -18.14 10.47
CA LYS A 103 -15.93 -18.08 11.85
C LYS A 103 -16.32 -19.44 12.48
N ARG A 104 -15.56 -20.52 12.25
CA ARG A 104 -15.85 -21.83 12.88
C ARG A 104 -14.83 -22.39 13.87
N LYS A 105 -13.73 -21.68 14.17
CA LYS A 105 -12.67 -22.18 15.08
C LYS A 105 -12.45 -21.39 16.38
N LEU A 106 -13.45 -20.66 16.87
CA LEU A 106 -13.38 -19.96 18.18
C LEU A 106 -14.48 -20.39 19.18
N LYS A 107 -15.14 -21.54 18.96
CA LYS A 107 -16.22 -22.02 19.86
C LYS A 107 -15.82 -23.16 20.82
N HIS A 108 -14.54 -23.35 21.12
CA HIS A 108 -14.12 -24.30 22.16
C HIS A 108 -13.02 -23.69 23.04
N VAL A 109 -13.39 -22.71 23.84
CA VAL A 109 -12.72 -22.52 25.14
C VAL A 109 -13.78 -22.94 26.15
N LYS A 110 -13.58 -24.09 26.78
CA LYS A 110 -14.39 -24.53 27.93
C LYS A 110 -14.13 -23.52 29.06
N GLU A 111 -15.19 -22.92 29.59
CA GLU A 111 -15.13 -22.24 30.88
C GLU A 111 -14.69 -23.24 31.95
N VAL A 112 -13.61 -22.93 32.65
CA VAL A 112 -13.24 -23.62 33.88
C VAL A 112 -13.53 -22.63 35.01
N PRO A 113 -14.51 -22.90 35.89
CA PRO A 113 -14.81 -21.98 36.98
C PRO A 113 -13.68 -21.99 38.01
N ILE A 114 -13.26 -20.79 38.38
CA ILE A 114 -12.24 -20.51 39.39
C ILE A 114 -12.90 -20.52 40.77
N THR A 115 -13.09 -21.71 41.32
CA THR A 115 -13.27 -21.97 42.77
C THR A 115 -12.56 -23.31 43.00
N TRP A 116 -11.43 -23.36 43.70
CA TRP A 116 -11.35 -23.33 45.15
C TRP A 116 -9.93 -22.96 45.59
N VAL A 117 -9.83 -21.90 46.40
CA VAL A 117 -8.78 -21.72 47.41
C VAL A 117 -9.23 -22.51 48.64
N ILE A 118 -8.50 -23.58 48.99
CA ILE A 118 -7.93 -23.89 50.32
C ILE A 118 -6.70 -24.77 50.07
#